data_AF-A0A6B3F5G8-F1
#
_entry.id   AF-A0A6B3F5G8-F1
#
_cell.length_a   1.000
_cell.length_b   1.000
_cell.length_c   1.000
_cell.angle_alpha   90.00
_cell.angle_beta   90.00
_cell.angle_gamma   90.00
#
_symmetry.space_group_name_H-M   'P 1'
#
loop_
_entity.id
_entity.type
_entity.pdbx_description
1 polymer ?
#
loop_
_entity_poly.entity_id
_entity_poly.type
_entity_poly.pdbx_seq_one_letter_code
_entity_poly.pdbx_strand_id
1 'polypeptide(L)'
;NVLLTSVLVIFAFPCLAAALLALEADRKFGAHVFDPANGGPLLWQHLFWFFGHPEVYIIALPFFGIVTEVFPVFSRKPVFGYVGLIGATIAIA
;
A
#
# COMPACT_ATOMS: atom_id res chain seq x y z
N ASN A 1 -1.27 13.42 4.87
CA ASN A 1 -1.76 12.19 4.22
C ASN A 1 -1.11 11.93 2.87
N VAL A 2 -1.28 12.79 1.86
CA VAL A 2 -0.69 12.57 0.52
C VAL A 2 0.81 12.23 0.54
N LEU A 3 1.61 12.91 1.36
CA LEU A 3 3.04 12.61 1.52
C LEU A 3 3.30 11.13 1.86
N LEU A 4 2.61 10.61 2.88
CA LEU A 4 2.79 9.23 3.35
C LEU A 4 2.20 8.21 2.38
N THR A 5 1.09 8.56 1.74
CA THR A 5 0.54 7.78 0.60
C THR A 5 1.58 7.63 -0.51
N SER A 6 2.29 8.71 -0.88
CA SER A 6 3.33 8.64 -1.92
C SER A 6 4.53 7.79 -1.49
N VAL A 7 4.92 7.82 -0.21
CA VAL A 7 5.97 6.95 0.33
C VAL A 7 5.57 5.48 0.20
N LEU A 8 4.35 5.12 0.61
CA LEU A 8 3.82 3.77 0.46
C LEU A 8 3.81 3.31 -1.01
N VAL A 9 3.42 4.19 -1.94
CA VAL A 9 3.41 3.88 -3.39
C VAL A 9 4.80 3.48 -3.87
N ILE A 10 5.84 4.25 -3.50
CA ILE A 10 7.23 3.99 -3.91
C ILE A 10 7.72 2.63 -3.40
N PHE A 11 7.29 2.20 -2.20
CA PHE A 11 7.71 0.91 -1.65
C PHE A 11 6.87 -0.28 -2.12
N ALA A 12 5.56 -0.11 -2.28
CA ALA A 12 4.64 -1.23 -2.55
C ALA A 12 4.56 -1.61 -4.04
N PHE A 13 4.47 -0.63 -4.94
CA PHE A 13 4.22 -0.89 -6.36
C PHE A 13 5.37 -1.59 -7.10
N PRO A 14 6.66 -1.36 -6.80
CA PRO A 14 7.74 -2.12 -7.41
C PRO A 14 7.65 -3.63 -7.13
N CYS A 15 7.17 -4.02 -5.94
CA CYS A 15 6.96 -5.42 -5.58
C CYS A 15 5.92 -6.08 -6.50
N LEU A 16 4.77 -5.41 -6.71
CA LEU A 16 3.75 -5.89 -7.64
C LEU A 16 4.28 -5.97 -9.07
N ALA A 17 4.98 -4.93 -9.53
CA ALA A 17 5.54 -4.91 -10.88
C ALA A 17 6.50 -6.09 -11.11
N ALA A 18 7.40 -6.36 -10.17
CA ALA A 18 8.30 -7.50 -10.24
C ALA A 18 7.54 -8.84 -10.22
N ALA A 19 6.53 -8.99 -9.36
CA ALA A 19 5.71 -10.21 -9.28
C ALA A 19 4.95 -10.46 -10.59
N LEU A 20 4.39 -9.42 -11.21
CA LEU A 20 3.68 -9.52 -12.48
C LEU A 20 4.62 -9.84 -13.65
N LEU A 21 5.81 -9.26 -13.70
CA LEU A 21 6.83 -9.59 -14.70
C LEU A 21 7.29 -11.05 -14.56
N ALA A 22 7.48 -11.53 -13.33
CA ALA A 22 7.79 -12.94 -13.09
C ALA A 22 6.63 -13.86 -13.52
N LEU A 23 5.38 -13.44 -13.30
CA LEU A 23 4.21 -14.22 -13.71
C LEU A 23 4.09 -14.26 -15.24
N GLU A 24 4.39 -13.14 -15.90
CA GLU A 24 4.47 -13.09 -17.36
C GLU A 24 5.60 -13.99 -17.89
N ALA A 25 6.76 -14.00 -17.23
CA ALA A 25 7.87 -14.91 -17.53
C ALA A 25 7.43 -16.39 -17.50
N ASP A 26 6.75 -16.81 -16.44
CA ASP A 26 6.22 -18.17 -16.31
C ASP A 26 5.21 -18.50 -17.41
N ARG A 27 4.33 -17.55 -17.77
CA ARG A 27 3.24 -17.78 -18.73
C ARG A 27 3.66 -17.72 -20.19
N LYS A 28 4.67 -16.93 -20.54
CA LYS A 28 5.03 -16.60 -21.93
C LYS A 28 6.42 -17.07 -22.34
N PHE A 29 7.32 -17.21 -21.39
CA PHE A 29 8.74 -17.47 -21.65
C PHE A 29 9.24 -18.79 -21.06
N GLY A 30 8.36 -19.56 -20.39
CA GLY A 30 8.71 -20.87 -19.83
C GLY A 30 9.59 -20.78 -18.59
N ALA A 31 9.52 -19.68 -17.84
CA ALA A 31 10.11 -19.61 -16.51
C ALA A 31 9.33 -20.49 -15.51
N HIS A 32 9.93 -20.77 -14.36
CA HIS A 32 9.37 -21.62 -13.29
C HIS A 32 9.44 -20.93 -11.93
N VAL A 33 9.24 -19.61 -11.88
CA VAL A 33 9.33 -18.81 -10.65
C VAL A 33 8.22 -19.20 -9.66
N PHE A 34 7.00 -19.40 -10.15
CA PHE A 34 5.82 -19.73 -9.36
C PHE A 34 5.42 -21.22 -9.45
N ASP A 35 6.33 -22.09 -9.88
CA ASP A 35 6.15 -23.53 -9.91
C ASP A 35 5.99 -24.12 -8.49
N PRO A 36 5.01 -25.02 -8.23
CA PRO A 36 4.87 -25.72 -6.96
C PRO A 36 6.16 -26.42 -6.47
N ALA A 37 6.96 -26.96 -7.38
CA ALA A 37 8.23 -27.62 -7.02
C ALA A 37 9.26 -26.66 -6.38
N ASN A 38 9.12 -25.35 -6.65
CA ASN A 38 10.00 -24.29 -6.14
C ASN A 38 9.37 -23.50 -4.97
N GLY A 39 8.23 -23.94 -4.43
CA GLY A 39 7.46 -23.19 -3.42
C GLY A 39 6.69 -22.00 -3.99
N GLY A 40 6.57 -21.92 -5.32
CA GLY A 40 5.98 -20.81 -6.05
C GLY A 40 4.59 -20.34 -5.64
N PRO A 41 3.63 -21.24 -5.33
CA PRO A 41 2.29 -20.83 -4.90
C PRO A 41 2.28 -19.98 -3.62
N LEU A 42 3.16 -20.27 -2.66
CA LEU A 42 3.32 -19.46 -1.45
C LEU A 42 4.10 -18.19 -1.74
N LEU A 43 5.13 -18.27 -2.59
CA LEU A 43 5.89 -17.09 -3.02
C LEU A 43 4.96 -16.04 -3.67
N TRP A 44 4.06 -16.46 -4.56
CA TRP A 44 3.06 -15.57 -5.15
C TRP A 44 2.17 -14.92 -4.09
N GLN A 45 1.66 -15.70 -3.13
CA GLN A 45 0.85 -15.16 -2.05
C GLN A 45 1.59 -14.11 -1.23
N HIS A 46 2.86 -14.38 -0.87
CA HIS A 46 3.66 -13.44 -0.09
C HIS A 46 3.97 -12.16 -0.87
N LEU A 47 4.37 -12.25 -2.13
CA LEU A 47 4.66 -11.07 -2.96
C LEU A 47 3.39 -10.25 -3.22
N PHE A 48 2.28 -10.91 -3.55
CA PHE A 48 1.02 -10.23 -3.81
C PHE A 48 0.52 -9.51 -2.55
N TRP A 49 0.52 -10.17 -1.39
CA TRP A 49 0.02 -9.55 -0.15
C TRP A 49 0.99 -8.56 0.49
N PHE A 50 2.30 -8.67 0.22
CA PHE A 50 3.27 -7.63 0.56
C PHE A 50 2.94 -6.31 -0.14
N PHE A 51 2.45 -6.34 -1.38
CA PHE A 51 1.86 -5.18 -2.04
C PHE A 51 0.43 -4.88 -1.56
N GLY A 52 -0.41 -5.91 -1.45
CA GLY A 52 -1.85 -5.75 -1.27
C GLY A 52 -2.25 -5.10 0.05
N HIS A 53 -1.53 -5.37 1.14
CA HIS A 53 -1.84 -4.73 2.43
C HIS A 53 -1.45 -3.23 2.46
N PRO A 54 -0.26 -2.83 2.00
CA PRO A 54 0.04 -1.41 1.78
C PRO A 54 -0.94 -0.72 0.82
N GLU A 55 -1.40 -1.39 -0.24
CA GLU A 55 -2.32 -0.79 -1.22
C GLU A 55 -3.65 -0.37 -0.60
N VAL A 56 -4.22 -1.17 0.29
CA VAL A 56 -5.45 -0.77 0.98
C VAL A 56 -5.26 0.47 1.85
N TYR A 57 -4.05 0.72 2.38
CA TYR A 57 -3.73 1.97 3.09
C TYR A 57 -3.46 3.15 2.14
N ILE A 58 -2.88 2.89 0.97
CA ILE A 58 -2.74 3.91 -0.09
C ILE A 58 -4.11 4.45 -0.48
N ILE A 59 -5.12 3.58 -0.54
CA ILE A 59 -6.51 4.00 -0.74
C ILE A 59 -7.06 4.73 0.50
N ALA A 60 -6.87 4.21 1.71
CA ALA A 60 -7.52 4.74 2.91
C ALA A 60 -6.98 6.11 3.39
N LEU A 61 -5.66 6.31 3.40
CA LEU A 61 -5.03 7.49 4.01
C LEU A 61 -5.47 8.83 3.37
N PRO A 62 -5.62 8.97 2.04
CA PRO A 62 -6.19 10.17 1.44
C PRO A 62 -7.59 10.51 1.97
N PHE A 63 -8.46 9.51 2.16
CA PHE A 63 -9.80 9.73 2.70
C PHE A 63 -9.78 10.14 4.17
N PHE A 64 -8.85 9.62 4.98
CA PHE A 64 -8.63 10.14 6.33
C PHE A 64 -8.27 11.63 6.29
N GLY A 65 -7.43 12.03 5.33
CA GLY A 65 -7.10 13.44 5.08
C GLY A 65 -8.32 14.30 4.77
N ILE A 66 -9.17 13.86 3.86
CA ILE A 66 -10.40 14.58 3.49
C ILE A 66 -11.29 14.77 4.73
N VAL A 67 -11.50 13.72 5.53
CA VAL A 67 -12.31 13.80 6.75
C VAL A 67 -11.70 14.78 7.76
N THR A 68 -10.37 14.78 7.94
CA THR A 68 -9.68 15.73 8.84
C THR A 68 -9.76 17.18 8.40
N GLU A 69 -10.02 17.46 7.12
CA GLU A 69 -10.27 18.81 6.59
C GLU A 69 -11.74 19.23 6.76
N VAL A 70 -12.68 18.29 6.58
CA VAL A 70 -14.12 18.57 6.68
C VAL A 70 -14.51 18.97 8.12
N PHE A 71 -14.08 18.22 9.13
CA PHE A 71 -14.46 18.49 10.52
C PHE A 71 -14.16 19.90 11.02
N PRO A 72 -12.93 20.45 10.90
CA PRO A 72 -12.63 21.78 11.40
C PRO A 72 -13.42 22.88 10.69
N VAL A 73 -13.69 22.73 9.39
CA VAL A 73 -14.47 23.68 8.60
C VAL A 73 -15.91 23.77 9.11
N PHE A 74 -16.59 22.63 9.26
CA PHE A 74 -18.00 22.62 9.65
C PHE A 74 -18.22 22.78 11.16
N SER A 75 -17.23 22.44 11.99
CA SER A 75 -17.28 22.67 13.45
C SER A 75 -16.75 24.04 13.88
N ARG A 76 -16.08 24.77 12.98
CA ARG A 76 -15.38 26.05 13.25
C ARG A 76 -14.40 25.95 14.43
N LYS A 77 -13.77 24.80 14.59
CA LYS A 77 -12.75 24.52 15.61
C LYS A 77 -11.51 23.95 14.94
N PRO A 78 -10.30 24.24 15.44
CA PRO A 78 -9.10 23.62 14.92
C PRO A 78 -9.12 22.10 15.14
N VAL A 79 -8.33 21.38 14.36
CA VAL A 79 -8.14 19.93 14.51
C VAL A 79 -7.56 19.63 15.88
N PHE A 80 -8.29 18.84 16.68
CA PHE A 80 -7.81 18.38 17.97
C PHE A 80 -6.69 17.35 17.79
N GLY A 81 -5.61 17.49 18.55
CA GLY A 81 -4.52 16.51 18.56
C GLY A 81 -3.72 16.42 17.26
N TYR A 82 -3.53 17.54 16.54
CA TYR A 82 -2.85 17.59 15.23
C TYR A 82 -1.52 16.79 15.19
N VAL A 83 -0.63 16.98 16.16
CA VAL A 83 0.65 16.24 16.22
C VAL A 83 0.42 14.74 16.44
N GLY A 84 -0.57 14.37 17.24
CA GLY A 84 -0.96 12.97 17.46
C GLY A 84 -1.51 12.31 16.19
N LEU A 85 -2.30 13.05 15.39
CA LEU A 85 -2.80 12.57 14.10
C LEU A 85 -1.66 12.37 13.09
N ILE A 86 -0.67 13.27 13.06
CA ILE A 86 0.54 13.07 12.25
C ILE A 86 1.26 11.80 12.68
N GLY A 87 1.53 11.64 13.98
CA GLY A 87 2.21 10.45 14.52
C GLY A 87 1.45 9.15 14.22
N ALA A 88 0.12 9.16 14.35
CA ALA A 88 -0.73 8.02 14.01
C ALA A 88 -0.66 7.68 12.52
N THR A 89 -0.66 8.69 11.65
CA THR A 89 -0.56 8.47 10.19
C THR A 89 0.82 7.89 9.83
N ILE A 90 1.90 8.36 10.46
CA ILE A 90 3.25 7.81 10.29
C ILE A 90 3.33 6.36 10.78
N ALA A 91 2.62 5.99 11.85
CA ALA A 91 2.66 4.63 12.39
C ALA A 91 1.86 3.61 11.54
N ILE A 92 0.89 4.08 10.76
CA ILE A 92 0.10 3.24 9.85
C ILE A 92 0.82 3.03 8.52
N ALA A 93 1.50 4.07 8.02
CA ALA A 93 2.26 4.04 6.78
C ALA A 93 3.61 3.32 6.93
#